data_AF-A0A9Y2F1B2-F1
#
_entry.id   AF-A0A9Y2F1B2-F1
#
_cell.length_a   1.000
_cell.length_b   1.000
_cell.length_c   1.000
_cell.angle_alpha   90.00
_cell.angle_beta   90.00
_cell.angle_gamma   90.00
#
_symmetry.space_group_name_H-M   'P 1'
#
loop_
_entity.id
_entity.type
_entity.pdbx_description
1 polymer ?
#
loop_
_entity_poly.entity_id
_entity_poly.type
_entity_poly.pdbx_seq_one_letter_code
_entity_poly.pdbx_strand_id
1 'polypeptide(L)'
;MQTALQTPASIRSHAPDVLLEFGEGQWFVAVRIGGPQPCFTQARQEPGFGSHEQAVTAALAHAQAHGLSVPSREEMIDDVLETLRWFEADKMGFAA
;
A
#
# COMPACT_ATOMS: atom_id res chain seq x y z
N MET A 1 39.21 -4.13 -25.53
CA MET A 1 38.70 -4.22 -24.15
C MET A 1 37.59 -3.18 -24.03
N GLN A 2 36.34 -3.63 -23.99
CA GLN A 2 35.17 -2.76 -24.00
C GLN A 2 34.58 -2.79 -22.59
N THR A 3 34.87 -1.76 -21.80
CA THR A 3 34.31 -1.61 -20.46
C THR A 3 32.85 -1.23 -20.64
N ALA A 4 31.94 -2.19 -20.45
CA ALA A 4 30.52 -1.91 -20.33
C ALA A 4 30.34 -1.01 -19.09
N LEU A 5 29.90 0.22 -19.32
CA LEU A 5 29.36 1.09 -18.28
C LEU A 5 28.17 0.37 -17.66
N GLN A 6 28.39 -0.30 -16.52
CA GLN A 6 27.31 -0.73 -15.64
C GLN A 6 26.55 0.53 -15.24
N THR A 7 25.40 0.74 -15.89
CA THR A 7 24.42 1.69 -15.41
C THR A 7 24.10 1.28 -13.97
N PRO A 8 24.31 2.15 -12.96
CA PRO A 8 23.87 1.82 -11.61
C PRO A 8 22.38 1.56 -11.70
N ALA A 9 21.93 0.40 -11.20
CA ALA A 9 20.53 0.05 -11.09
C ALA A 9 19.78 1.26 -10.52
N SER A 10 19.08 1.96 -11.40
CA SER A 10 18.36 3.19 -11.07
C SER A 10 17.43 2.85 -9.92
N ILE A 11 17.69 3.50 -8.79
CA ILE A 11 16.74 3.90 -7.75
C ILE A 11 15.45 3.10 -7.85
N ARG A 12 15.33 2.02 -7.06
CA ARG A 12 14.06 1.33 -6.88
C ARG A 12 13.10 2.26 -6.12
N SER A 13 12.61 3.32 -6.77
CA SER A 13 11.37 4.02 -6.43
C SER A 13 10.17 3.16 -6.84
N HIS A 14 10.25 1.86 -6.59
CA HIS A 14 9.09 1.00 -6.70
C HIS A 14 8.33 1.19 -5.41
N ALA A 15 7.26 1.98 -5.49
CA ALA A 15 6.22 1.93 -4.48
C ALA A 15 5.85 0.45 -4.21
N PRO A 16 5.44 0.09 -2.99
CA PRO A 16 5.16 -1.30 -2.63
C PRO A 16 4.06 -1.91 -3.51
N ASP A 17 4.14 -3.21 -3.75
CA ASP A 17 3.14 -3.97 -4.51
C ASP A 17 1.85 -4.18 -3.71
N VAL A 18 1.95 -4.22 -2.38
CA VAL A 18 0.84 -4.41 -1.45
C VAL A 18 0.72 -3.21 -0.52
N LEU A 19 -0.48 -2.65 -0.41
CA LEU A 19 -0.85 -1.52 0.44
C LEU A 19 -2.19 -1.79 1.12
N LEU A 20 -2.61 -0.87 1.98
CA LEU A 20 -3.98 -0.84 2.50
C LEU A 20 -4.78 0.28 1.83
N GLU A 21 -6.04 -0.02 1.54
CA GLU A 21 -7.01 0.95 1.06
C GLU A 21 -8.23 0.94 2.00
N PHE A 22 -8.77 2.13 2.30
CA PHE A 22 -10.03 2.25 3.04
C PHE A 22 -11.18 2.62 2.09
N GLY A 23 -12.27 1.87 2.14
CA GLY A 23 -13.47 2.12 1.35
C GLY A 23 -14.66 1.42 1.96
N GLU A 24 -15.88 1.90 1.72
CA GLU A 24 -17.11 1.21 2.16
C GLU A 24 -17.16 0.88 3.67
N GLY A 25 -16.41 1.62 4.50
CA GLY A 25 -16.29 1.37 5.94
C GLY A 25 -15.34 0.23 6.33
N GLN A 26 -14.56 -0.30 5.39
CA GLN A 26 -13.67 -1.44 5.58
C GLN A 26 -12.26 -1.14 5.03
N TRP A 27 -11.28 -1.87 5.58
CA TRP A 27 -9.90 -1.89 5.10
C TRP A 27 -9.69 -3.05 4.14
N PHE A 28 -9.08 -2.80 3.00
CA PHE A 28 -8.78 -3.82 1.99
C PHE A 28 -7.28 -3.94 1.80
N VAL A 29 -6.82 -5.17 1.55
CA VAL A 29 -5.48 -5.40 1.01
C VAL A 29 -5.51 -5.03 -0.46
N ALA A 30 -4.82 -3.96 -0.83
CA ALA A 30 -4.76 -3.48 -2.21
C ALA A 30 -3.46 -3.96 -2.86
N VAL A 31 -3.58 -4.73 -3.93
CA VAL A 31 -2.45 -5.29 -4.67
C VAL A 31 -2.34 -4.57 -6.01
N ARG A 32 -1.15 -4.09 -6.32
CA ARG A 32 -0.85 -3.48 -7.61
C ARG A 32 -1.13 -4.46 -8.75
N ILE A 33 -1.90 -4.01 -9.72
CA ILE A 33 -2.08 -4.68 -11.02
C ILE A 33 -1.49 -3.76 -12.08
N GLY A 34 -0.48 -4.23 -12.80
CA GLY A 34 0.08 -3.50 -13.95
C GLY A 34 1.60 -3.58 -14.00
N GLY A 35 2.14 -3.53 -15.23
CA GLY A 35 3.59 -3.43 -15.48
C GLY A 35 4.18 -2.10 -14.98
N PRO A 36 5.44 -1.77 -15.32
CA PRO A 36 6.24 -0.70 -14.70
C PRO A 36 5.76 0.74 -14.98
N GLN A 37 4.52 0.94 -15.40
CA GLN A 37 3.97 2.26 -15.69
C GLN A 37 3.64 3.02 -14.39
N PRO A 38 3.75 4.36 -14.41
CA PRO A 38 3.54 5.21 -13.23
C PRO A 38 2.07 5.35 -12.82
N CYS A 39 1.11 4.89 -13.64
CA CYS A 39 -0.30 4.81 -13.27
C CYS A 39 -0.56 3.50 -12.53
N PHE A 40 -0.51 3.56 -11.20
CA PHE A 40 -0.81 2.41 -10.35
C PHE A 40 -2.31 2.09 -10.38
N THR A 41 -2.70 1.03 -11.08
CA THR A 41 -3.98 0.36 -10.85
C THR A 41 -3.81 -0.65 -9.71
N GLN A 42 -4.75 -0.67 -8.76
CA GLN A 42 -4.76 -1.61 -7.63
C GLN A 42 -6.05 -2.43 -7.68
N ALA A 43 -5.99 -3.71 -7.31
CA ALA A 43 -7.17 -4.49 -6.97
C ALA A 43 -7.25 -4.69 -5.47
N ARG A 44 -8.45 -4.47 -4.94
CA ARG A 44 -8.82 -4.91 -3.61
C ARG A 44 -8.88 -6.44 -3.59
N GLN A 45 -8.23 -7.02 -2.60
CA GLN A 45 -8.47 -8.39 -2.20
C GLN A 45 -9.66 -8.39 -1.25
N GLU A 46 -10.68 -9.15 -1.61
CA GLU A 46 -11.82 -9.45 -0.75
C GLU A 46 -11.50 -10.65 0.16
N PRO A 47 -12.10 -10.72 1.36
CA PRO A 47 -13.04 -9.75 1.94
C PRO A 47 -12.32 -8.53 2.55
N GLY A 48 -13.04 -7.41 2.66
CA GLY A 48 -12.63 -6.27 3.50
C GLY A 48 -12.62 -6.59 5.00
N PHE A 49 -11.82 -5.84 5.77
CA PHE A 49 -11.60 -6.00 7.21
C PHE A 49 -12.15 -4.80 7.99
N GLY A 50 -12.84 -5.05 9.10
CA GLY A 50 -13.32 -3.98 10.00
C GLY A 50 -12.22 -3.37 10.89
N SER A 51 -11.07 -4.05 11.01
CA SER A 51 -9.92 -3.60 11.81
C SER A 51 -8.69 -3.43 10.92
N HIS A 52 -8.02 -2.28 11.07
CA HIS A 52 -6.76 -2.01 10.38
C HIS A 52 -5.67 -3.00 10.79
N GLU A 53 -5.61 -3.45 12.04
CA GLU A 53 -4.61 -4.44 12.49
C GLU A 53 -4.78 -5.80 11.78
N GLN A 54 -6.04 -6.20 11.54
CA GLN A 54 -6.35 -7.41 10.78
C GLN A 54 -5.95 -7.23 9.32
N ALA A 55 -6.24 -6.07 8.72
CA ALA A 55 -5.85 -5.76 7.35
C ALA A 55 -4.32 -5.74 7.17
N VAL A 56 -3.57 -5.11 8.09
CA VAL A 56 -2.09 -5.12 8.10
C VAL A 56 -1.56 -6.54 8.17
N THR A 57 -2.11 -7.36 9.07
CA THR A 57 -1.69 -8.77 9.21
C THR A 57 -1.97 -9.56 7.93
N ALA A 58 -3.13 -9.35 7.30
CA ALA A 58 -3.49 -9.99 6.05
C ALA A 58 -2.58 -9.53 4.88
N ALA A 59 -2.25 -8.24 4.78
CA ALA A 59 -1.36 -7.72 3.74
C ALA A 59 0.06 -8.29 3.85
N LEU A 60 0.62 -8.34 5.07
CA LEU A 60 1.95 -8.93 5.31
C LEU A 60 1.96 -10.42 4.95
N ALA A 61 0.94 -11.18 5.37
CA ALA A 61 0.81 -12.59 5.04
C ALA A 61 0.65 -12.81 3.52
N HIS A 62 -0.16 -11.98 2.86
CA HIS A 62 -0.37 -12.04 1.42
C HIS A 62 0.92 -11.77 0.65
N ALA A 63 1.65 -10.71 1.03
CA ALA A 63 2.91 -10.35 0.41
C ALA A 63 3.96 -11.44 0.59
N GLN A 64 4.08 -12.02 1.79
CA GLN A 64 4.97 -13.13 2.07
C GLN A 64 4.63 -14.37 1.23
N ALA A 65 3.35 -14.72 1.10
CA ALA A 65 2.91 -15.89 0.35
C ALA A 65 3.20 -15.77 -1.16
N HIS A 66 3.23 -14.55 -1.71
CA HIS A 66 3.38 -14.30 -3.14
C HIS A 66 4.74 -13.68 -3.52
N GLY A 67 5.62 -13.47 -2.54
CA GLY A 67 6.93 -12.83 -2.77
C GLY A 67 6.83 -11.37 -3.25
N LEU A 68 5.78 -10.67 -2.84
CA LEU A 68 5.51 -9.27 -3.21
C LEU A 68 6.17 -8.30 -2.23
N SER A 69 6.47 -7.09 -2.70
CA SER A 69 6.92 -6.03 -1.81
C SER A 69 5.74 -5.44 -1.02
N VAL A 70 5.97 -5.21 0.27
CA VAL A 70 5.02 -4.61 1.22
C VAL A 70 5.80 -3.73 2.18
N PRO A 71 5.24 -2.61 2.68
CA PRO A 71 5.88 -1.85 3.74
C PRO A 71 6.02 -2.69 5.01
N SER A 72 6.84 -2.21 5.94
CA SER A 72 6.88 -2.79 7.28
C SER A 72 5.55 -2.60 8.00
N ARG A 73 5.30 -3.43 9.02
CA ARG A 73 4.10 -3.29 9.87
C ARG A 73 3.98 -1.88 10.46
N GLU A 74 5.09 -1.29 10.87
CA GLU A 74 5.13 0.05 11.50
C GLU A 74 4.70 1.11 10.48
N GLU A 75 5.31 1.12 9.29
CA GLU A 75 4.94 2.04 8.21
C GLU A 75 3.45 1.91 7.84
N MET A 76 2.93 0.69 7.72
CA MET A 76 1.51 0.48 7.41
C MET A 76 0.57 1.00 8.51
N ILE A 77 0.96 0.87 9.78
CA ILE A 77 0.18 1.41 10.89
C ILE A 77 0.22 2.95 10.86
N ASP A 78 1.38 3.55 10.59
CA ASP A 78 1.50 4.99 10.47
C ASP A 78 0.62 5.55 9.33
N ASP A 79 0.60 4.92 8.16
CA ASP A 79 -0.26 5.27 7.03
C ASP A 79 -1.77 5.18 7.38
N VAL A 80 -2.16 4.12 8.10
CA VAL A 80 -3.52 3.94 8.61
C VAL A 80 -3.88 5.08 9.55
N LEU A 81 -3.02 5.40 10.52
CA LEU A 81 -3.27 6.44 11.50
C LEU A 81 -3.32 7.82 10.84
N GLU A 82 -2.52 8.07 9.80
CA GLU A 82 -2.62 9.28 8.99
C GLU A 82 -3.96 9.38 8.27
N THR A 83 -4.41 8.29 7.63
CA THR A 83 -5.70 8.22 6.96
C THR A 83 -6.85 8.48 7.94
N LEU A 84 -6.81 7.88 9.14
CA LEU A 84 -7.81 8.10 10.19
C LEU A 84 -7.82 9.56 10.68
N ARG A 85 -6.64 10.18 10.87
CA ARG A 85 -6.53 11.61 11.21
C ARG A 85 -7.11 12.49 10.11
N TRP A 86 -6.89 12.13 8.84
CA TRP A 86 -7.46 12.86 7.71
C TRP A 86 -8.98 12.76 7.69
N PHE A 87 -9.56 11.58 7.91
CA PHE A 87 -11.03 11.42 8.03
C PHE A 87 -11.61 12.19 9.21
N GLU A 88 -10.90 12.26 10.33
CA GLU A 88 -11.31 13.04 11.49
C GLU A 88 -11.29 14.54 11.17
N ALA A 89 -10.23 15.03 10.52
CA ALA A 89 -10.11 16.42 10.08
C ALA A 89 -11.16 16.80 9.01
N ASP A 90 -11.41 15.91 8.04
CA ASP A 90 -12.42 16.11 6.98
C ASP A 90 -13.84 16.19 7.56
N LYS A 91 -14.18 15.34 8.54
CA LYS A 91 -15.46 15.43 9.27
C LYS A 91 -15.63 16.76 10.01
N MET A 92 -14.56 17.42 10.41
CA MET A 92 -14.62 18.77 11.00
C MET A 92 -14.59 19.89 9.95
N GLY A 93 -14.26 19.59 8.70
CA GLY A 93 -14.02 20.55 7.62
C GLY A 93 -15.26 20.97 6.80
N PHE A 94 -16.39 20.28 6.93
CA PHE A 94 -17.66 20.62 6.25
C PHE A 94 -18.77 21.11 7.20
N ALA A 95 -18.41 21.53 8.42
CA ALA A 95 -19.32 22.19 9.36
C ALA A 95 -19.23 23.74 9.29
N ALA A 96 -18.95 24.29 8.10
CA ALA A 96 -18.97 25.73 7.84
C ALA A 96 -20.28 26.14 7.13
#